data_AF-X0XJ44-F1
#
_entry.id   AF-X0XJ44-F1
#
_cell.length_a   1.000
_cell.length_b   1.000
_cell.length_c   1.000
_cell.angle_alpha   90.00
_cell.angle_beta   90.00
_cell.angle_gamma   90.00
#
_symmetry.space_group_name_H-M   'P 1'
#
loop_
_entity.id
_entity.type
_entity.pdbx_description
1 polymer ?
#
loop_
_entity_poly.entity_id
_entity_poly.type
_entity_poly.pdbx_seq_one_letter_code
_entity_poly.pdbx_strand_id
1 'polypeptide(L)'
;MQILPGLAFSVSYTTRTRRVSEIAGKDYHYISRQEFAQLAARKELIEHVTYLGDQYGTSFPQVMDVFRQGKDVILNIDVNGAKLLKNRESTDFSAVYVFLTTSSLDILKERLQERGTENETEINARL
;
A
#
# COMPACT_ATOMS: atom_id res chain seq x y z
N MET A 1 5.42 19.43 0.49
CA MET A 1 6.14 18.18 0.81
C MET A 1 7.55 18.34 0.26
N GLN A 2 8.55 18.40 1.13
CA GLN A 2 9.94 18.52 0.69
C GLN A 2 10.37 17.17 0.12
N ILE A 3 10.77 17.14 -1.15
CA ILE A 3 11.22 15.92 -1.81
C ILE A 3 12.65 15.69 -1.33
N LEU A 4 12.87 14.61 -0.58
CA LEU A 4 14.22 14.16 -0.26
C LEU A 4 14.86 13.61 -1.57
N PRO A 5 15.98 14.19 -2.02
CA PRO A 5 16.67 13.69 -3.21
C PRO A 5 17.02 12.21 -3.05
N GLY A 6 16.83 11.43 -4.12
CA GLY A 6 17.11 10.00 -4.13
C GLY A 6 15.97 9.10 -3.62
N LEU A 7 14.88 9.65 -3.07
CA LEU A 7 13.70 8.88 -2.66
C LEU A 7 12.54 9.02 -3.66
N ALA A 8 11.78 7.94 -3.84
CA ALA A 8 10.57 7.93 -4.65
C ALA A 8 9.49 7.06 -4.01
N PHE A 9 8.24 7.54 -4.02
CA PHE A 9 7.10 6.72 -3.58
C PHE A 9 6.66 5.78 -4.69
N SER A 10 6.40 4.53 -4.33
CA SER A 10 5.59 3.63 -5.16
C SER A 10 4.11 4.02 -5.09
N VAL A 11 3.38 3.76 -6.16
CA VAL A 11 1.92 3.91 -6.22
C VAL A 11 1.31 2.51 -6.36
N SER A 12 0.68 2.00 -5.31
CA SER A 12 0.09 0.66 -5.32
C SER A 12 -1.24 0.63 -6.08
N TYR A 13 -1.66 -0.56 -6.49
CA TYR A 13 -3.01 -0.81 -7.00
C TYR A 13 -4.00 -1.06 -5.87
N THR A 14 -5.24 -0.66 -6.07
CA THR A 14 -6.35 -1.04 -5.20
C THR A 14 -7.64 -1.25 -5.97
N THR A 15 -8.49 -2.14 -5.45
CA THR A 15 -9.87 -2.35 -5.93
C THR A 15 -10.91 -1.56 -5.14
N ARG A 16 -10.49 -0.88 -4.06
CA ARG A 16 -11.34 0.02 -3.29
C ARG A 16 -11.74 1.21 -4.16
N THR A 17 -12.96 1.72 -3.95
CA THR A 17 -13.37 3.01 -4.52
C THR A 17 -12.51 4.16 -3.99
N ARG A 18 -12.05 5.03 -4.89
CA ARG A 18 -11.29 6.25 -4.55
C ARG A 18 -12.09 7.15 -3.60
N ARG A 19 -11.47 7.62 -2.51
CA ARG A 19 -12.06 8.66 -1.65
C ARG A 19 -11.97 10.02 -2.31
N VAL A 20 -12.85 10.94 -1.91
CA VAL A 20 -12.93 12.29 -2.50
C VAL A 20 -11.60 13.04 -2.46
N SER A 21 -10.85 12.90 -1.36
CA SER A 21 -9.55 13.56 -1.14
C SER A 21 -8.36 12.91 -1.85
N GLU A 22 -8.51 11.71 -2.42
CA GLU A 22 -7.41 10.97 -3.04
C GLU A 22 -7.29 11.28 -4.53
N ILE A 23 -6.09 11.17 -5.10
CA ILE A 23 -5.76 11.43 -6.51
C ILE A 23 -5.31 10.13 -7.17
N ALA A 24 -5.97 9.75 -8.26
CA ALA A 24 -5.61 8.57 -9.05
C ALA A 24 -4.20 8.71 -9.66
N GLY A 25 -3.40 7.65 -9.59
CA GLY A 25 -2.01 7.64 -10.05
C GLY A 25 -1.02 8.35 -9.13
N LYS A 26 -1.50 8.86 -7.99
CA LYS A 26 -0.66 9.42 -6.92
C LYS A 26 -0.84 8.66 -5.61
N ASP A 27 -2.08 8.52 -5.14
CA ASP A 27 -2.39 7.79 -3.91
C ASP A 27 -2.49 6.28 -4.19
N TYR A 28 -3.27 5.92 -5.21
CA TYR A 28 -3.34 4.55 -5.74
C TYR A 28 -3.64 4.56 -7.25
N HIS A 29 -3.36 3.44 -7.90
CA HIS A 29 -4.01 3.04 -9.14
C HIS A 29 -5.32 2.29 -8.79
N TYR A 30 -6.45 2.96 -8.99
CA TYR A 30 -7.77 2.40 -8.73
C TYR A 30 -8.22 1.57 -9.93
N ILE A 31 -8.29 0.25 -9.76
CA ILE A 31 -8.58 -0.71 -10.83
C ILE A 31 -9.72 -1.64 -10.42
N SER A 32 -10.35 -2.29 -11.40
CA SER A 32 -11.37 -3.31 -11.12
C SER A 32 -10.77 -4.57 -10.50
N ARG A 33 -11.61 -5.37 -9.83
CA ARG A 33 -11.21 -6.70 -9.32
C ARG A 33 -10.73 -7.63 -10.43
N GLN A 34 -11.28 -7.51 -11.64
CA GLN A 34 -10.87 -8.30 -12.79
C GLN A 34 -9.45 -7.95 -13.23
N GLU A 35 -9.13 -6.66 -13.36
CA GLU A 35 -7.77 -6.20 -13.67
C GLU A 35 -6.78 -6.60 -12.58
N PHE A 36 -7.18 -6.49 -11.31
CA PHE A 36 -6.34 -6.91 -10.18
C PHE A 36 -6.03 -8.41 -10.25
N ALA A 37 -7.04 -9.25 -10.52
CA ALA A 37 -6.85 -10.68 -10.68
C ALA A 37 -5.89 -11.02 -11.84
N GLN A 38 -5.93 -10.27 -12.94
CA GLN A 38 -4.99 -10.42 -14.05
C GLN A 38 -3.54 -10.05 -13.66
N LEU A 39 -3.34 -9.00 -12.87
CA LEU A 39 -2.01 -8.63 -12.36
C LEU A 39 -1.45 -9.70 -11.42
N ALA A 40 -2.29 -10.19 -10.50
CA ALA A 40 -1.92 -11.26 -9.59
C ALA A 40 -1.57 -12.56 -10.34
N ALA A 41 -2.37 -12.94 -11.35
CA ALA A 41 -2.14 -14.13 -12.17
C ALA A 41 -0.82 -14.06 -12.96
N ARG A 42 -0.43 -12.86 -13.40
CA ARG A 42 0.86 -12.61 -14.07
C ARG A 42 2.05 -12.60 -13.11
N LYS A 43 1.84 -12.75 -11.80
CA LYS A 43 2.87 -12.67 -10.75
C LYS A 43 3.66 -11.34 -10.79
N GLU A 44 2.99 -10.27 -11.22
CA GLU A 44 3.58 -8.93 -11.35
C GLU A 44 3.53 -8.11 -10.05
N LEU A 45 3.02 -8.69 -8.95
CA LEU A 45 2.90 -8.04 -7.65
C LEU A 45 4.01 -8.54 -6.69
N ILE A 46 4.74 -7.60 -6.09
CA ILE A 46 5.70 -7.88 -5.00
C ILE A 46 4.96 -8.43 -3.79
N GLU A 47 3.82 -7.83 -3.50
CA GLU A 47 2.93 -8.21 -2.42
C GLU A 47 1.50 -7.90 -2.87
N HIS A 48 0.56 -8.69 -2.36
CA HIS A 48 -0.83 -8.31 -2.43
C HIS A 48 -1.60 -8.92 -1.26
N VAL A 49 -2.58 -8.17 -0.77
CA VAL A 49 -3.42 -8.57 0.36
C VAL A 49 -4.87 -8.20 0.08
N THR A 50 -5.79 -8.92 0.72
CA THR A 50 -7.19 -8.48 0.82
C THR A 50 -7.40 -7.93 2.22
N TYR A 51 -7.87 -6.70 2.31
CA TYR A 51 -8.13 -5.99 3.55
C TYR A 51 -9.52 -5.39 3.51
N LEU A 52 -10.38 -5.80 4.45
CA LEU A 52 -11.78 -5.40 4.54
C LEU A 52 -12.55 -5.55 3.22
N GLY A 53 -12.29 -6.66 2.51
CA GLY A 53 -12.92 -6.99 1.24
C GLY A 53 -12.24 -6.42 0.00
N ASP A 54 -11.42 -5.37 0.13
CA ASP A 54 -10.71 -4.76 -0.99
C ASP A 54 -9.29 -5.34 -1.14
N GLN A 55 -8.85 -5.47 -2.38
CA GLN A 55 -7.53 -5.94 -2.73
C GLN A 55 -6.57 -4.77 -2.92
N TYR A 56 -5.34 -4.94 -2.42
CA TYR A 56 -4.23 -4.00 -2.53
C TYR A 56 -2.99 -4.75 -2.98
N GLY A 57 -2.16 -4.14 -3.80
CA GLY A 57 -0.90 -4.76 -4.19
C GLY A 57 0.04 -3.81 -4.91
N THR A 58 1.34 -4.10 -4.78
CA THR A 58 2.40 -3.24 -5.29
C THR A 58 3.11 -3.92 -6.46
N SER A 59 3.27 -3.20 -7.58
CA SER A 59 3.89 -3.72 -8.80
C SER A 59 5.39 -3.98 -8.65
N PHE A 60 5.84 -5.20 -8.95
CA PHE A 60 7.27 -5.52 -9.06
C PHE A 60 7.96 -4.71 -10.16
N PRO A 61 7.44 -4.66 -11.41
CA PRO A 61 8.03 -3.84 -12.46
C PRO A 61 8.21 -2.36 -12.07
N GLN A 62 7.15 -1.71 -11.56
CA GLN A 62 7.23 -0.27 -11.25
C GLN A 62 8.26 0.04 -10.15
N VAL A 63 8.33 -0.80 -9.12
CA VAL A 63 9.33 -0.65 -8.05
C VAL A 63 10.73 -0.82 -8.61
N MET A 64 10.96 -1.86 -9.42
CA MET A 64 12.29 -2.13 -9.98
C MET A 64 12.75 -1.08 -10.99
N ASP A 65 11.83 -0.51 -11.77
CA ASP A 65 12.15 0.56 -12.72
C ASP A 65 12.66 1.82 -12.01
N VAL A 66 12.07 2.16 -10.86
CA VAL A 66 12.52 3.28 -10.03
C VAL A 66 13.81 2.94 -9.29
N PHE A 67 13.91 1.73 -8.73
CA PHE A 67 15.10 1.26 -8.03
C PHE A 67 16.34 1.26 -8.94
N ARG A 68 16.21 0.77 -10.18
CA ARG A 68 17.30 0.76 -11.18
C ARG A 68 17.75 2.13 -11.63
N GLN A 69 16.98 3.19 -11.36
CA GLN A 69 17.41 4.58 -11.57
C GLN A 69 18.30 5.10 -10.44
N GLY A 70 18.69 4.25 -9.49
CA GLY A 70 19.52 4.62 -8.33
C GLY A 70 18.74 5.35 -7.24
N LYS A 71 17.42 5.10 -7.13
CA LYS A 71 16.56 5.69 -6.11
C LYS A 71 16.10 4.64 -5.10
N ASP A 72 16.00 5.06 -3.85
CA ASP A 72 15.34 4.29 -2.81
C ASP A 72 13.82 4.41 -2.98
N VAL A 73 13.12 3.27 -2.97
CA VAL A 73 11.68 3.20 -3.18
C VAL A 73 10.95 3.07 -1.85
N ILE A 74 10.08 4.03 -1.55
CA ILE A 74 9.20 3.99 -0.38
C ILE A 74 7.95 3.20 -0.74
N LEU A 75 7.78 2.07 -0.04
CA LEU A 75 6.56 1.27 -0.08
C LEU A 75 5.67 1.63 1.11
N ASN A 76 4.48 2.15 0.84
CA ASN A 76 3.47 2.41 1.86
C ASN A 76 2.41 1.30 1.81
N ILE A 77 2.64 0.23 2.58
CA ILE A 77 1.88 -1.02 2.52
C ILE A 77 1.36 -1.45 3.89
N ASP A 78 0.33 -2.29 3.90
CA ASP A 78 -0.20 -2.92 5.11
C ASP A 78 0.82 -3.84 5.79
N VAL A 79 0.64 -4.09 7.09
CA VAL A 79 1.49 -4.99 7.88
C VAL A 79 1.55 -6.40 7.26
N ASN A 80 0.46 -6.91 6.71
CA ASN A 80 0.47 -8.22 6.04
C ASN A 80 1.23 -8.19 4.73
N GLY A 81 1.14 -7.09 3.95
CA GLY A 81 1.95 -6.88 2.76
C GLY A 81 3.44 -6.84 3.09
N ALA A 82 3.82 -6.12 4.16
CA ALA A 82 5.20 -6.07 4.64
C ALA A 82 5.71 -7.44 5.10
N LYS A 83 4.88 -8.24 5.78
CA LYS A 83 5.22 -9.63 6.15
C LYS A 83 5.43 -10.50 4.91
N LEU A 84 4.59 -10.38 3.89
CA LEU A 84 4.76 -11.12 2.63
C LEU A 84 6.10 -10.77 1.98
N LEU A 85 6.43 -9.48 1.87
CA LEU A 85 7.71 -9.03 1.33
C LEU A 85 8.90 -9.55 2.13
N LYS A 86 8.83 -9.49 3.47
CA LYS A 86 9.88 -9.97 4.37
C LYS A 86 10.15 -11.47 4.23
N ASN A 87 9.11 -12.25 3.93
CA ASN A 87 9.21 -13.71 3.79
C ASN A 87 9.58 -14.15 2.36
N ARG A 88 9.80 -13.23 1.42
CA ARG A 88 10.30 -13.61 0.09
C ARG A 88 11.75 -14.05 0.23
N GLU A 89 12.04 -15.26 -0.24
CA GLU A 89 13.36 -15.88 -0.12
C GLU A 89 14.47 -15.14 -0.88
N SER A 90 14.11 -14.36 -1.91
CA SER A 90 15.05 -13.56 -2.66
C SER A 90 14.39 -12.30 -3.22
N THR A 91 15.04 -11.16 -3.00
CA THR A 91 14.74 -9.88 -3.62
C THR A 91 16.04 -9.31 -4.17
N ASP A 92 15.97 -8.65 -5.33
CA ASP A 92 17.13 -7.96 -5.96
C ASP A 92 17.60 -6.73 -5.15
N PHE A 93 16.98 -6.47 -3.99
CA PHE A 93 17.19 -5.31 -3.14
C PHE A 93 17.16 -5.70 -1.67
N SER A 94 17.79 -4.85 -0.85
CA SER A 94 17.64 -4.89 0.61
C SER A 94 16.49 -3.99 1.03
N ALA A 95 15.73 -4.39 2.04
CA ALA A 95 14.58 -3.63 2.52
C ALA A 95 14.77 -3.18 3.98
N VAL A 96 14.45 -1.92 4.26
CA VAL A 96 14.33 -1.37 5.62
C VAL A 96 12.85 -1.30 5.98
N TYR A 97 12.49 -1.82 7.16
CA TYR A 97 11.10 -1.87 7.62
C TYR A 97 10.86 -0.86 8.73
N VAL A 98 9.89 0.03 8.52
CA VAL A 98 9.45 1.02 9.51
C VAL A 98 7.97 0.79 9.79
N PHE A 99 7.63 0.41 11.01
CA PHE A 99 6.25 0.25 11.44
C PHE A 99 5.75 1.55 12.08
N LEU A 100 4.68 2.11 11.51
CA LEU A 100 4.04 3.33 12.01
C LEU A 100 2.72 2.97 12.68
N THR A 101 2.56 3.43 13.93
CA THR A 101 1.33 3.24 14.70
C THR A 101 1.05 4.46 15.58
N THR A 102 -0.15 4.53 16.14
CA THR A 102 -0.54 5.52 17.15
C THR A 102 -0.04 5.12 18.54
N SER A 103 -0.01 6.07 19.48
CA SER A 103 0.34 5.80 20.88
C SER A 103 -0.71 4.97 21.63
N SER A 104 -1.96 4.92 21.12
CA SER A 104 -3.03 4.06 21.65
C SER A 104 -4.06 3.72 20.57
N LEU A 105 -4.88 2.68 20.82
CA LEU A 105 -6.03 2.33 19.97
C LEU A 105 -7.11 3.41 19.98
N ASP A 106 -7.29 4.12 21.10
CA ASP A 106 -8.28 5.21 21.19
C ASP A 106 -7.94 6.33 20.20
N ILE A 107 -6.66 6.70 20.08
CA ILE A 107 -6.19 7.70 19.11
C ILE A 107 -6.33 7.18 17.67
N LEU A 108 -6.14 5.88 17.45
CA LEU A 108 -6.41 5.29 16.13
C LEU A 108 -7.89 5.43 15.79
N LYS A 109 -8.80 5.08 16.72
CA LYS A 109 -10.24 5.18 16.55
C LYS A 109 -10.68 6.61 16.24
N GLU A 110 -10.19 7.58 17.01
CA GLU A 110 -10.46 9.01 16.81
C GLU A 110 -10.06 9.45 15.39
N ARG A 111 -8.83 9.13 14.94
CA ARG A 111 -8.36 9.47 13.59
C ARG A 111 -9.17 8.79 12.48
N LEU A 112 -9.63 7.56 12.70
CA LEU A 112 -10.50 6.84 11.76
C LEU A 112 -11.87 7.53 11.64
N GLN A 113 -12.44 8.00 12.76
CA GLN A 113 -13.70 8.74 12.80
C GLN A 113 -13.57 10.11 12.11
N GLU A 114 -12.52 10.87 12.42
CA GLU A 114 -12.25 12.19 11.83
C GLU A 114 -12.07 12.13 10.31
N ARG A 115 -11.55 11.02 9.79
CA ARG A 115 -11.41 10.82 8.35
C ARG A 115 -12.77 10.85 7.63
N GLY A 116 -13.85 10.45 8.31
CA GLY A 116 -15.22 10.57 7.80
C GLY A 116 -15.51 9.71 6.56
N THR A 117 -14.70 8.68 6.29
CA THR A 117 -14.87 7.79 5.11
C THR A 117 -15.29 6.39 5.46
N GLU A 118 -15.56 6.12 6.74
CA GLU A 118 -15.91 4.80 7.26
C GLU A 118 -17.10 4.89 8.21
N ASN A 119 -17.93 3.85 8.22
CA ASN A 119 -18.95 3.64 9.25
C ASN A 119 -18.37 2.95 10.50
N GLU A 120 -19.16 2.87 11.57
CA GLU A 120 -18.71 2.30 12.85
C GLU A 120 -18.23 0.84 12.74
N THR A 121 -18.91 0.02 11.92
CA THR A 121 -18.51 -1.37 11.67
C THR A 121 -17.15 -1.45 10.98
N GLU A 122 -16.91 -0.61 9.97
CA GLU A 122 -15.64 -0.52 9.27
C GLU A 122 -14.53 0.00 10.18
N ILE A 123 -14.82 0.95 11.06
CA ILE A 123 -13.87 1.47 12.06
C ILE A 123 -13.46 0.35 13.02
N ASN A 124 -14.43 -0.38 13.58
CA ASN A 124 -14.14 -1.47 14.52
C ASN A 124 -13.34 -2.60 13.86
N ALA A 125 -13.51 -2.85 12.56
CA ALA A 125 -12.74 -3.84 11.83
C ALA A 125 -11.28 -3.40 11.54
N ARG A 126 -10.94 -2.13 11.78
CA ARG A 126 -9.60 -1.55 11.59
C ARG A 126 -8.79 -1.44 12.90
N LEU A 127 -9.42 -1.65 14.05
CA LEU A 127 -8.80 -1.66 15.39
C LEU A 127 -8.24 -3.06 15.72
#